data_AF-A0A954YJE3-F1
#
_entry.id   AF-A0A954YJE3-F1
#
_cell.length_a   1.000
_cell.length_b   1.000
_cell.length_c   1.000
_cell.angle_alpha   90.00
_cell.angle_beta   90.00
_cell.angle_gamma   90.00
#
_symmetry.space_group_name_H-M   'P 1'
#
loop_
_entity.id
_entity.type
_entity.pdbx_description
1 polymer ?
#
loop_
_entity_poly.entity_id
_entity_poly.type
_entity_poly.pdbx_seq_one_letter_code
_entity_poly.pdbx_strand_id
1 'polypeptide(L)'
;AENGGGNLDVEKIAPLIGPTNLKGYTGSEISAALKAASGAAEKLQFEGKWGNEQGGAYKKFCELAEALISVKDPNEPRLQLQSRRNAARKMLDELVGSDAIVGNLQTTGSSWFKWKARTTQGVLLAGPIEDVVEDGAFFAVRMKVNGEEITVMTRDKPNWNVGQNLVVLGAIVDEPQLNLGGYTGAAETVVWTDLSLGTAN
;
A
#
# COMPACT_ATOMS: atom_id res chain seq x y z
N ALA A 1 38.64 -32.24 -31.37
CA ALA A 1 38.39 -31.37 -30.20
C ALA A 1 37.42 -30.30 -30.66
N GLU A 2 36.13 -30.56 -30.50
CA GLU A 2 35.07 -29.64 -30.88
C GLU A 2 34.83 -28.68 -29.72
N ASN A 3 35.02 -27.38 -29.98
CA ASN A 3 34.75 -26.32 -29.03
C ASN A 3 33.23 -26.11 -28.93
N GLY A 4 32.63 -26.66 -27.87
CA GLY A 4 31.24 -26.42 -27.50
C GLY A 4 31.04 -24.97 -27.08
N GLY A 5 30.40 -24.19 -27.95
CA GLY A 5 29.85 -22.88 -27.62
C GLY A 5 28.68 -23.04 -26.66
N GLY A 6 28.96 -22.96 -25.36
CA GLY A 6 27.95 -22.81 -24.33
C GLY A 6 27.29 -21.44 -24.46
N ASN A 7 26.15 -21.41 -25.15
CA ASN A 7 25.21 -20.31 -25.08
C ASN A 7 24.75 -20.24 -23.61
N LEU A 8 25.29 -19.27 -22.87
CA LEU A 8 24.78 -18.95 -21.53
C LEU A 8 23.36 -18.47 -21.74
N ASP A 9 22.41 -19.36 -21.51
CA ASP A 9 21.01 -19.02 -21.30
C ASP A 9 21.01 -17.87 -20.29
N VAL A 10 20.67 -16.69 -20.81
CA VAL A 10 20.38 -15.51 -20.02
C VAL A 10 19.22 -15.94 -19.14
N GLU A 11 19.52 -16.34 -17.90
CA GLU A 11 18.51 -16.58 -16.87
C GLU A 11 17.53 -15.42 -16.98
N LYS A 12 16.29 -15.74 -17.36
CA LYS A 12 15.18 -14.78 -17.34
C LYS A 12 15.15 -14.22 -15.93
N ILE A 13 15.77 -13.06 -15.74
CA ILE A 13 15.67 -12.29 -14.52
C ILE A 13 14.17 -12.04 -14.41
N ALA A 14 13.51 -12.74 -13.49
CA ALA A 14 12.10 -12.53 -13.24
C ALA A 14 11.91 -11.01 -13.06
N PRO A 15 11.04 -10.37 -13.85
CA PRO A 15 10.92 -8.92 -13.82
C PRO A 15 10.67 -8.46 -12.38
N LEU A 16 11.22 -7.31 -11.99
CA LEU A 16 10.94 -6.70 -10.69
C LEU A 16 9.42 -6.65 -10.50
N ILE A 17 8.89 -7.49 -9.62
CA ILE A 17 7.46 -7.59 -9.38
C ILE A 17 7.06 -6.46 -8.42
N GLY A 18 6.70 -5.29 -8.94
CA GLY A 18 6.21 -4.19 -8.13
C GLY A 18 6.28 -2.84 -8.86
N PRO A 19 5.82 -1.76 -8.21
CA PRO A 19 5.80 -0.43 -8.82
C PRO A 19 7.20 0.09 -9.13
N THR A 20 7.41 0.63 -10.33
CA THR A 20 8.73 1.13 -10.77
C THR A 20 8.90 2.65 -10.62
N ASN A 21 7.80 3.40 -10.52
CA ASN A 21 7.77 4.87 -10.48
C ASN A 21 7.80 5.48 -9.07
N LEU A 22 7.99 4.68 -8.03
CA LEU A 22 8.02 5.17 -6.65
C LEU A 22 9.40 5.69 -6.23
N LYS A 23 9.39 6.71 -5.36
CA LYS A 23 10.60 7.21 -4.69
C LYS A 23 11.25 6.07 -3.89
N GLY A 24 12.56 5.92 -3.98
CA GLY A 24 13.30 4.95 -3.15
C GLY A 24 13.53 5.44 -1.73
N TYR A 25 13.46 4.52 -0.77
CA TYR A 25 13.73 4.80 0.65
C TYR A 25 14.81 3.89 1.23
N THR A 26 15.62 4.46 2.11
CA THR A 26 16.61 3.79 2.95
C THR A 26 16.01 3.30 4.26
N GLY A 27 16.69 2.36 4.95
CA GLY A 27 16.25 1.85 6.25
C GLY A 27 16.05 2.92 7.32
N SER A 28 16.90 3.95 7.34
CA SER A 28 16.80 5.07 8.29
C SER A 28 15.61 5.97 7.99
N GLU A 29 15.31 6.23 6.72
CA GLU A 29 14.12 6.98 6.31
C GLU A 29 12.83 6.24 6.65
N ILE A 30 12.78 4.91 6.44
CA ILE A 30 11.62 4.10 6.85
C ILE A 30 11.43 4.16 8.37
N SER A 31 12.52 4.07 9.14
CA SER A 31 12.46 4.16 10.60
C SER A 31 11.99 5.54 11.08
N ALA A 32 12.43 6.62 10.41
CA ALA A 32 11.96 7.97 10.68
C ALA A 32 10.46 8.14 10.36
N ALA A 33 10.01 7.61 9.22
CA ALA A 33 8.60 7.63 8.83
C ALA A 33 7.73 6.84 9.81
N LEU A 34 8.20 5.66 10.26
CA LEU A 34 7.52 4.83 11.25
C LEU A 34 7.35 5.57 12.58
N LYS A 35 8.42 6.21 13.06
CA LYS A 35 8.38 7.03 14.28
C LYS A 35 7.41 8.21 14.13
N ALA A 36 7.41 8.89 12.99
CA ALA A 36 6.52 10.02 12.72
C ALA A 36 5.05 9.58 12.67
N ALA A 37 4.74 8.46 12.02
CA ALA A 37 3.39 7.89 11.96
C ALA A 37 2.91 7.44 13.35
N SER A 38 3.78 6.79 14.13
CA SER A 38 3.46 6.39 15.51
C SER A 38 3.11 7.59 16.40
N GLY A 39 3.88 8.67 16.35
CA GLY A 39 3.56 9.90 17.10
C GLY A 39 2.32 10.64 16.59
N ALA A 40 1.82 10.28 15.41
CA ALA A 40 0.63 10.87 14.81
C ALA A 40 -0.64 10.01 15.00
N ALA A 41 -0.50 8.75 15.45
CA ALA A 41 -1.61 7.79 15.51
C ALA A 41 -2.76 8.25 16.40
N GLU A 42 -2.46 8.81 17.57
CA GLU A 42 -3.48 9.33 18.52
C GLU A 42 -4.38 10.41 17.89
N LYS A 43 -3.84 11.19 16.94
CA LYS A 43 -4.62 12.23 16.26
C LYS A 43 -5.66 11.64 15.32
N LEU A 44 -5.39 10.48 14.73
CA LEU A 44 -6.31 9.78 13.82
C LEU A 44 -7.40 9.01 14.58
N GLN A 45 -7.18 8.67 15.85
CA GLN A 45 -8.18 8.06 16.71
C GLN A 45 -9.26 9.03 17.19
N PHE A 46 -9.19 10.30 16.79
CA PHE A 46 -10.22 11.28 17.07
C PHE A 46 -11.49 11.00 16.26
N GLU A 47 -12.59 10.69 16.96
CA GLU A 47 -13.88 10.35 16.35
C GLU A 47 -14.70 11.56 15.89
N GLY A 48 -14.28 12.78 16.25
CA GLY A 48 -14.93 14.01 15.79
C GLY A 48 -14.54 14.39 14.36
N LYS A 49 -14.96 15.59 13.95
CA LYS A 49 -14.65 16.11 12.61
C LYS A 49 -13.14 16.28 12.40
N TRP A 50 -12.60 15.61 11.37
CA TRP A 50 -11.20 15.76 10.99
C TRP A 50 -10.90 17.17 10.49
N GLY A 51 -9.82 17.76 11.02
CA GLY A 51 -9.28 19.06 10.63
C GLY A 51 -7.83 18.97 10.21
N ASN A 52 -7.11 20.09 10.31
CA ASN A 52 -5.72 20.20 9.86
C ASN A 52 -4.76 19.25 10.60
N GLU A 53 -4.97 19.01 11.90
CA GLU A 53 -4.13 18.08 12.66
C GLU A 53 -4.28 16.64 12.15
N GLN A 54 -5.50 16.19 11.89
CA GLN A 54 -5.78 14.87 11.35
C GLN A 54 -5.27 14.72 9.92
N GLY A 55 -5.42 15.77 9.09
CA GLY A 55 -4.83 15.77 7.74
C GLY A 55 -3.30 15.66 7.78
N GLY A 56 -2.65 16.36 8.71
CA GLY A 56 -1.21 16.25 8.96
C GLY A 56 -0.80 14.85 9.43
N ALA A 57 -1.57 14.26 10.34
CA ALA A 57 -1.34 12.90 10.84
C ALA A 57 -1.54 11.84 9.75
N TYR A 58 -2.60 11.96 8.96
CA TYR A 58 -2.91 11.07 7.84
C TYR A 58 -1.78 11.09 6.81
N LYS A 59 -1.23 12.28 6.52
CA LYS A 59 -0.06 12.43 5.66
C LYS A 59 1.16 11.66 6.19
N LYS A 60 1.36 11.57 7.52
CA LYS A 60 2.46 10.75 8.09
C LYS A 60 2.29 9.27 7.85
N PHE A 61 1.06 8.76 7.88
CA PHE A 61 0.77 7.39 7.46
C PHE A 61 1.02 7.18 5.96
N CYS A 62 0.67 8.16 5.11
CA CYS A 62 0.97 8.10 3.69
C CYS A 62 2.50 8.06 3.43
N GLU A 63 3.27 8.92 4.09
CA GLU A 63 4.74 8.92 4.00
C GLU A 63 5.32 7.55 4.42
N LEU A 64 4.81 6.95 5.50
CA LEU A 64 5.18 5.60 5.92
C LEU A 64 4.80 4.54 4.87
N ALA A 65 3.61 4.63 4.30
CA ALA A 65 3.12 3.68 3.30
C ALA A 65 4.06 3.61 2.09
N GLU A 66 4.40 4.77 1.51
CA GLU A 66 5.31 4.83 0.36
C GLU A 66 6.68 4.27 0.73
N ALA A 67 7.19 4.59 1.93
CA ALA A 67 8.49 4.12 2.40
C ALA A 67 8.56 2.60 2.57
N LEU A 68 7.49 1.97 3.06
CA LEU A 68 7.43 0.51 3.25
C LEU A 68 7.28 -0.27 1.94
N ILE A 69 6.62 0.34 0.94
CA ILE A 69 6.44 -0.26 -0.40
C ILE A 69 7.70 -0.09 -1.25
N SER A 70 8.43 1.01 -1.09
CA SER A 70 9.46 1.45 -2.05
C SER A 70 10.89 1.35 -1.50
N VAL A 71 11.18 0.23 -0.83
CA VAL A 71 12.52 -0.04 -0.28
C VAL A 71 13.50 -0.29 -1.43
N LYS A 72 14.49 0.58 -1.59
CA LYS A 72 15.53 0.45 -2.64
C LYS A 72 16.91 0.19 -2.08
N ASP A 73 17.08 0.16 -0.75
CA ASP A 73 18.37 -0.13 -0.13
C ASP A 73 18.67 -1.64 -0.24
N PRO A 74 19.66 -2.05 -1.08
CA PRO A 74 19.99 -3.46 -1.25
C PRO A 74 20.62 -4.07 0.01
N ASN A 75 21.09 -3.24 0.93
CA ASN A 75 21.69 -3.66 2.19
C ASN A 75 20.68 -3.72 3.33
N GLU A 76 19.43 -3.32 3.09
CA GLU A 76 18.38 -3.38 4.12
C GLU A 76 18.14 -4.83 4.53
N PRO A 77 18.40 -5.20 5.80
CA PRO A 77 18.21 -6.58 6.21
C PRO A 77 16.73 -6.95 6.17
N ARG A 78 16.38 -8.03 5.48
CA ARG A 78 14.98 -8.50 5.34
C ARG A 78 14.23 -8.59 6.68
N LEU A 79 14.91 -9.02 7.73
CA LEU A 79 14.35 -9.11 9.08
C LEU A 79 13.98 -7.74 9.67
N GLN A 80 14.78 -6.71 9.40
CA GLN A 80 14.49 -5.35 9.87
C GLN A 80 13.29 -4.77 9.13
N LEU A 81 13.23 -4.93 7.80
CA LEU A 81 12.06 -4.52 7.02
C LEU A 81 10.79 -5.23 7.50
N GLN A 82 10.85 -6.55 7.73
CA GLN A 82 9.71 -7.31 8.26
C GLN A 82 9.28 -6.79 9.64
N SER A 83 10.23 -6.48 10.53
CA SER A 83 9.93 -5.90 11.84
C SER A 83 9.20 -4.55 11.73
N ARG A 84 9.64 -3.68 10.82
CA ARG A 84 8.97 -2.39 10.57
C ARG A 84 7.57 -2.56 9.98
N ARG A 85 7.37 -3.52 9.07
CA ARG A 85 6.04 -3.87 8.54
C ARG A 85 5.12 -4.40 9.64
N ASN A 86 5.61 -5.26 10.52
CA ASN A 86 4.84 -5.75 11.67
C ASN A 86 4.46 -4.60 12.62
N ALA A 87 5.38 -3.67 12.89
CA ALA A 87 5.08 -2.47 13.68
C ALA A 87 4.01 -1.59 13.03
N ALA A 88 4.09 -1.36 11.72
CA ALA A 88 3.07 -0.64 10.97
C ALA A 88 1.71 -1.34 11.01
N ARG A 89 1.69 -2.68 10.85
CA ARG A 89 0.45 -3.47 10.96
C ARG A 89 -0.18 -3.35 12.34
N LYS A 90 0.62 -3.40 13.41
CA LYS A 90 0.14 -3.19 14.77
C LYS A 90 -0.48 -1.80 14.96
N MET A 91 0.15 -0.75 14.41
CA MET A 91 -0.45 0.59 14.46
C MET A 91 -1.77 0.68 13.70
N LEU A 92 -1.91 -0.02 12.56
CA LEU A 92 -3.19 -0.07 11.85
C LEU A 92 -4.26 -0.77 12.67
N ASP A 93 -3.92 -1.88 13.32
CA ASP A 93 -4.83 -2.64 14.19
C ASP A 93 -5.33 -1.78 15.37
N GLU A 94 -4.43 -1.03 16.00
CA GLU A 94 -4.77 -0.08 17.07
C GLU A 94 -5.56 1.15 16.56
N LEU A 95 -5.42 1.51 15.29
CA LEU A 95 -6.13 2.66 14.70
C LEU A 95 -7.59 2.33 14.40
N VAL A 96 -7.91 1.12 13.93
CA VAL A 96 -9.23 0.77 13.38
C VAL A 96 -10.23 0.31 14.43
N GLY A 97 -10.08 0.79 15.67
CA GLY A 97 -10.88 0.36 16.81
C GLY A 97 -12.33 0.85 16.83
N SER A 98 -12.75 1.75 15.94
CA SER A 98 -14.14 2.21 15.85
C SER A 98 -14.59 2.56 14.43
N ASP A 99 -15.89 2.40 14.17
CA ASP A 99 -16.53 2.70 12.87
C ASP A 99 -16.39 4.19 12.48
N ALA A 100 -16.37 5.08 13.48
CA ALA A 100 -16.16 6.51 13.25
C ALA A 100 -14.80 6.80 12.63
N ILE A 101 -13.75 6.12 13.10
CA ILE A 101 -12.39 6.23 12.53
C ILE A 101 -12.37 5.67 11.10
N VAL A 102 -13.01 4.52 10.87
CA VAL A 102 -13.12 3.91 9.53
C VAL A 102 -13.83 4.86 8.53
N GLY A 103 -14.93 5.49 8.93
CA GLY A 103 -15.64 6.45 8.08
C GLY A 103 -14.81 7.71 7.75
N ASN A 104 -14.03 8.20 8.71
CA ASN A 104 -13.10 9.31 8.47
C ASN A 104 -11.96 8.91 7.52
N LEU A 105 -11.44 7.68 7.65
CA LEU A 105 -10.43 7.13 6.75
C LEU A 105 -10.96 6.93 5.34
N GLN A 106 -12.20 6.46 5.17
CA GLN A 106 -12.86 6.36 3.87
C GLN A 106 -12.90 7.73 3.16
N THR A 107 -13.36 8.75 3.87
CA THR A 107 -13.53 10.11 3.32
C THR A 107 -12.18 10.73 2.95
N THR A 108 -11.22 10.67 3.86
CA THR A 108 -9.89 11.26 3.67
C THR A 108 -9.08 10.48 2.63
N GLY A 109 -9.17 9.15 2.67
CA GLY A 109 -8.49 8.25 1.76
C GLY A 109 -8.91 8.42 0.31
N SER A 110 -10.23 8.44 0.03
CA SER A 110 -10.74 8.72 -1.32
C SER A 110 -10.31 10.11 -1.81
N SER A 111 -10.35 11.13 -0.94
CA SER A 111 -9.90 12.48 -1.29
C SER A 111 -8.41 12.52 -1.64
N TRP A 112 -7.56 11.85 -0.86
CA TRP A 112 -6.13 11.76 -1.10
C TRP A 112 -5.81 11.00 -2.38
N PHE A 113 -6.50 9.89 -2.64
CA PHE A 113 -6.33 9.07 -3.84
C PHE A 113 -6.51 9.86 -5.14
N LYS A 114 -7.52 10.73 -5.18
CA LYS A 114 -7.80 11.61 -6.33
C LYS A 114 -6.85 12.80 -6.44
N TRP A 115 -6.22 13.20 -5.35
CA TRP A 115 -5.44 14.42 -5.33
C TRP A 115 -4.13 14.25 -6.08
N LYS A 116 -4.08 14.76 -7.32
CA LYS A 116 -2.91 14.64 -8.20
C LYS A 116 -1.70 15.47 -7.75
N ALA A 117 -1.90 16.50 -6.92
CA ALA A 117 -0.80 17.31 -6.35
C ALA A 117 -0.34 16.81 -4.97
N ARG A 118 -0.62 15.54 -4.63
CA ARG A 118 -0.12 14.88 -3.43
C ARG A 118 1.41 14.88 -3.40
N THR A 119 1.95 14.94 -2.18
CA THR A 119 3.40 15.05 -1.94
C THR A 119 4.11 13.70 -1.79
N THR A 120 3.36 12.62 -1.72
CA THR A 120 3.82 11.22 -1.66
C THR A 120 2.77 10.36 -2.37
N GLN A 121 3.22 9.24 -2.95
CA GLN A 121 2.30 8.26 -3.52
C GLN A 121 1.68 7.32 -2.49
N GLY A 122 2.14 7.36 -1.23
CA GLY A 122 1.54 6.52 -0.20
C GLY A 122 0.10 6.90 0.11
N VAL A 123 -0.69 5.91 0.55
CA VAL A 123 -2.10 6.07 0.88
C VAL A 123 -2.51 5.14 2.02
N LEU A 124 -3.47 5.60 2.83
CA LEU A 124 -4.16 4.81 3.84
C LEU A 124 -5.65 4.78 3.48
N LEU A 125 -6.15 3.62 3.02
CA LEU A 125 -7.55 3.44 2.64
C LEU A 125 -8.25 2.54 3.64
N ALA A 126 -9.57 2.74 3.78
CA ALA A 126 -10.44 1.83 4.50
C ALA A 126 -11.74 1.66 3.69
N GLY A 127 -12.35 0.48 3.70
CA GLY A 127 -13.62 0.24 3.01
C GLY A 127 -13.94 -1.25 2.87
N PRO A 128 -15.21 -1.61 2.61
CA PRO A 128 -15.59 -2.99 2.37
C PRO A 128 -15.04 -3.50 1.03
N ILE A 129 -14.65 -4.78 1.02
CA ILE A 129 -14.28 -5.51 -0.19
C ILE A 129 -15.54 -5.84 -0.98
N GLU A 130 -15.56 -5.49 -2.26
CA GLU A 130 -16.64 -5.86 -3.18
C GLU A 130 -16.29 -7.12 -3.98
N ASP A 131 -15.02 -7.30 -4.36
CA ASP A 131 -14.58 -8.43 -5.18
C ASP A 131 -13.08 -8.73 -5.00
N VAL A 132 -12.68 -9.97 -5.27
CA VAL A 132 -11.28 -10.42 -5.30
C VAL A 132 -11.10 -11.32 -6.51
N VAL A 133 -10.34 -10.85 -7.50
CA VAL A 133 -10.09 -11.57 -8.75
C VAL A 133 -8.59 -11.71 -9.03
N GLU A 134 -8.23 -12.76 -9.73
CA GLU A 134 -6.88 -12.90 -10.30
C GLU A 134 -6.77 -11.99 -11.54
N ASP A 135 -5.68 -11.22 -11.62
CA ASP A 135 -5.38 -10.29 -12.71
C ASP A 135 -3.91 -10.48 -13.12
N GLY A 136 -3.70 -11.34 -14.11
CA GLY A 136 -2.36 -11.68 -14.61
C GLY A 136 -1.51 -12.35 -13.54
N ALA A 137 -0.45 -11.65 -13.10
CA ALA A 137 0.46 -12.13 -12.06
C ALA A 137 0.07 -11.68 -10.64
N PHE A 138 -1.08 -11.04 -10.50
CA PHE A 138 -1.52 -10.37 -9.27
C PHE A 138 -2.94 -10.78 -8.89
N PHE A 139 -3.35 -10.32 -7.71
CA PHE A 139 -4.76 -10.32 -7.30
C PHE A 139 -5.24 -8.88 -7.23
N ALA A 140 -6.36 -8.60 -7.89
CA ALA A 140 -7.07 -7.34 -7.83
C ALA A 140 -8.21 -7.44 -6.82
N VAL A 141 -8.14 -6.62 -5.78
CA VAL A 141 -9.14 -6.49 -4.73
C VAL A 141 -9.88 -5.19 -4.96
N ARG A 142 -11.16 -5.27 -5.29
CA ARG A 142 -12.01 -4.09 -5.47
C ARG A 142 -12.60 -3.70 -4.13
N MET A 143 -12.34 -2.48 -3.71
CA MET A 143 -12.86 -1.91 -2.47
C MET A 143 -13.81 -0.77 -2.77
N LYS A 144 -14.86 -0.64 -1.98
CA LYS A 144 -15.69 0.57 -1.97
C LYS A 144 -15.18 1.55 -0.93
N VAL A 145 -14.64 2.68 -1.35
CA VAL A 145 -14.10 3.71 -0.47
C VAL A 145 -14.87 5.01 -0.70
N ASN A 146 -15.67 5.42 0.28
CA ASN A 146 -16.52 6.63 0.19
C ASN A 146 -17.41 6.65 -1.08
N GLY A 147 -18.01 5.50 -1.42
CA GLY A 147 -18.89 5.36 -2.58
C GLY A 147 -18.18 5.09 -3.90
N GLU A 148 -16.86 5.04 -3.93
CA GLU A 148 -16.07 4.81 -5.13
C GLU A 148 -15.38 3.47 -5.14
N GLU A 149 -15.25 2.87 -6.31
CA GLU A 149 -14.47 1.66 -6.49
C GLU A 149 -12.98 2.02 -6.60
N ILE A 150 -12.16 1.45 -5.71
CA ILE A 150 -10.70 1.53 -5.78
C ILE A 150 -10.15 0.12 -5.94
N THR A 151 -9.31 -0.09 -6.95
CA THR A 151 -8.60 -1.36 -7.16
C THR A 151 -7.31 -1.38 -6.37
N VAL A 152 -7.18 -2.37 -5.48
CA VAL A 152 -5.98 -2.67 -4.70
C VAL A 152 -5.33 -3.94 -5.24
N MET A 153 -4.08 -3.82 -5.67
CA MET A 153 -3.28 -4.92 -6.20
C MET A 153 -2.42 -5.53 -5.09
N THR A 154 -2.49 -6.85 -4.98
CA THR A 154 -1.61 -7.65 -4.11
C THR A 154 -0.85 -8.69 -4.94
N ARG A 155 0.34 -9.06 -4.46
CA ARG A 155 1.11 -10.15 -5.10
C ARG A 155 0.52 -11.52 -4.78
N ASP A 156 0.26 -11.76 -3.51
CA ASP A 156 -0.23 -13.04 -3.02
C ASP A 156 -1.75 -13.02 -2.89
N LYS A 157 -2.37 -14.19 -3.03
CA LYS A 157 -3.81 -14.35 -2.86
C LYS A 157 -4.21 -13.91 -1.44
N PRO A 158 -5.02 -12.85 -1.29
CA PRO A 158 -5.45 -12.44 0.03
C PRO A 158 -6.43 -13.46 0.62
N ASN A 159 -6.42 -13.59 1.95
CA ASN A 159 -7.39 -14.42 2.69
C ASN A 159 -8.53 -13.55 3.27
N TRP A 160 -9.04 -12.61 2.47
CA TRP A 160 -10.13 -11.71 2.87
C TRP A 160 -11.44 -12.12 2.21
N ASN A 161 -12.55 -11.83 2.87
CA ASN A 161 -13.88 -12.14 2.36
C ASN A 161 -14.55 -10.91 1.77
N VAL A 162 -15.35 -11.09 0.72
CA VAL A 162 -16.24 -10.04 0.21
C VAL A 162 -17.19 -9.59 1.33
N GLY A 163 -17.42 -8.28 1.39
CA GLY A 163 -18.19 -7.60 2.43
C GLY A 163 -17.36 -7.22 3.65
N GLN A 164 -16.18 -7.81 3.86
CA GLN A 164 -15.30 -7.47 4.98
C GLN A 164 -14.70 -6.08 4.80
N ASN A 165 -14.64 -5.29 5.87
CA ASN A 165 -13.86 -4.05 5.89
C ASN A 165 -12.36 -4.35 5.82
N LEU A 166 -11.69 -3.70 4.87
CA LEU A 166 -10.25 -3.80 4.65
C LEU A 166 -9.62 -2.43 4.90
N VAL A 167 -8.53 -2.40 5.67
CA VAL A 167 -7.68 -1.22 5.82
C VAL A 167 -6.34 -1.49 5.15
N VAL A 168 -5.98 -0.60 4.23
CA VAL A 168 -4.83 -0.75 3.34
C VAL A 168 -3.85 0.37 3.59
N LEU A 169 -2.60 0.01 3.84
CA LEU A 169 -1.47 0.92 3.74
C LEU A 169 -0.70 0.55 2.47
N GLY A 170 -0.73 1.41 1.47
CA GLY A 170 -0.21 1.10 0.15
C GLY A 170 0.39 2.30 -0.56
N ALA A 171 0.78 2.10 -1.82
CA ALA A 171 1.23 3.16 -2.69
C ALA A 171 0.33 3.23 -3.93
N ILE A 172 -0.06 4.44 -4.28
CA ILE A 172 -0.80 4.74 -5.50
C ILE A 172 0.16 4.59 -6.69
N VAL A 173 -0.29 3.83 -7.68
CA VAL A 173 0.42 3.63 -8.95
C VAL A 173 -0.44 4.25 -10.03
N ASP A 174 -0.06 5.46 -10.47
CA ASP A 174 -0.61 6.05 -11.69
C ASP A 174 -0.07 5.28 -12.91
N GLU A 175 -0.87 5.16 -13.97
CA GLU A 175 -0.51 4.49 -15.23
C GLU A 175 0.06 3.07 -14.99
N PRO A 176 -0.68 2.16 -14.33
CA PRO A 176 -0.16 0.86 -13.91
C PRO A 176 0.29 -0.03 -15.07
N GLN A 177 -0.25 0.15 -16.28
CA GLN A 177 0.25 -0.55 -17.47
C GLN A 177 1.72 -0.26 -17.78
N LEU A 178 2.21 0.92 -17.40
CA LEU A 178 3.62 1.33 -17.57
C LEU A 178 4.45 1.06 -16.32
N ASN A 179 3.83 1.16 -15.15
CA ASN A 179 4.53 1.23 -13.87
C ASN A 179 4.44 -0.06 -13.03
N LEU A 180 3.61 -1.03 -13.42
CA LEU A 180 3.43 -2.29 -12.73
C LEU A 180 3.51 -3.47 -13.72
N GLY A 181 4.70 -4.07 -13.82
CA GLY A 181 4.94 -5.18 -14.75
C GLY A 181 4.02 -6.36 -14.48
N GLY A 182 3.30 -6.82 -15.50
CA GLY A 182 2.32 -7.92 -15.39
C GLY A 182 0.88 -7.48 -15.11
N TYR A 183 0.62 -6.17 -14.97
CA TYR A 183 -0.74 -5.64 -14.84
C TYR A 183 -1.50 -5.75 -16.17
N THR A 184 -2.70 -6.32 -16.15
CA THR A 184 -3.54 -6.47 -17.36
C THR A 184 -4.87 -5.72 -17.31
N GLY A 185 -5.19 -5.12 -16.16
CA GLY A 185 -6.40 -4.32 -15.98
C GLY A 185 -6.43 -2.99 -16.77
N ALA A 186 -7.60 -2.35 -16.74
CA ALA A 186 -7.89 -1.11 -17.45
C ALA A 186 -7.89 0.14 -16.55
N ALA A 187 -7.69 -0.01 -15.23
CA ALA A 187 -7.73 1.13 -14.33
C ALA A 187 -6.51 2.04 -14.57
N GLU A 188 -6.74 3.34 -14.70
CA GLU A 188 -5.67 4.33 -14.90
C GLU A 188 -4.84 4.57 -13.63
N THR A 189 -5.37 4.17 -12.47
CA THR A 189 -4.73 4.31 -11.18
C THR A 189 -5.16 3.15 -10.28
N VAL A 190 -4.20 2.51 -9.64
CA VAL A 190 -4.43 1.43 -8.66
C VAL A 190 -3.64 1.69 -7.38
N VAL A 191 -3.91 0.93 -6.34
CA VAL A 191 -3.10 0.92 -5.12
C VAL A 191 -2.33 -0.39 -5.04
N TRP A 192 -1.01 -0.34 -4.95
CA TRP A 192 -0.17 -1.49 -4.67
C TRP A 192 0.05 -1.63 -3.16
N THR A 193 -0.11 -2.84 -2.62
CA THR A 193 0.17 -3.09 -1.20
C THR A 193 0.70 -4.49 -0.92
N ASP A 194 1.55 -4.59 0.10
CA ASP A 194 1.85 -5.82 0.84
C ASP A 194 1.54 -5.67 2.34
N LEU A 195 0.89 -4.55 2.73
CA LEU A 195 0.51 -4.23 4.10
C LEU A 195 -0.96 -3.83 4.19
N SER A 196 -1.75 -4.77 4.67
CA SER A 196 -3.18 -4.59 4.85
C SER A 196 -3.68 -5.42 6.02
N LEU A 197 -4.83 -4.98 6.54
CA LEU A 197 -5.51 -5.57 7.69
C LEU A 197 -6.99 -5.70 7.34
N GLY A 198 -7.49 -6.94 7.31
CA GLY A 198 -8.93 -7.17 7.27
C GLY A 198 -9.49 -7.05 8.70
N THR A 199 -10.52 -6.25 8.90
CA THR A 199 -11.22 -6.13 10.18
C THR A 199 -12.44 -7.03 10.19
N ALA A 200 -12.85 -7.54 11.35
CA ALA A 200 -14.15 -8.23 11.44
C ALA A 200 -15.28 -7.20 11.22
N ASN A 201 -16.38 -7.65 10.61
CA ASN A 201 -17.63 -6.88 10.55
C ASN A 201 -18.44 -7.09 11.82
#